data_AF-A0A9P8PW76-F1
#
_entry.id   AF-A0A9P8PW76-F1
#
_cell.length_a   1.000
_cell.length_b   1.000
_cell.length_c   1.000
_cell.angle_alpha   90.00
_cell.angle_beta   90.00
_cell.angle_gamma   90.00
#
_symmetry.space_group_name_H-M   'P 1'
#
loop_
_entity.id
_entity.type
_entity.pdbx_description
1 polymer ?
#
loop_
_entity_poly.entity_id
_entity_poly.type
_entity_poly.pdbx_seq_one_letter_code
_entity_poly.pdbx_strand_id
1 'polypeptide(L)'
;MAPPTLVLSKDDSLKAYRLQSLLNSPKTKCQLKSLSQFECSFDGGLYTCVPFKRVFQDCIMKNGKRQVVEVTDKNTNKLQFEGDEAKRFLNIEANLRKLYENDTE
;
A
#
# COMPACT_ATOMS: atom_id res chain seq x y z
N MET A 1 -16.71 4.97 17.61
CA MET A 1 -15.62 4.60 16.68
C MET A 1 -16.02 3.30 15.99
N ALA A 2 -15.90 3.20 14.67
CA ALA A 2 -16.21 1.94 13.97
C ALA A 2 -15.12 0.89 14.28
N PRO A 3 -15.49 -0.39 14.40
CA PRO A 3 -14.52 -1.45 14.64
C PRO A 3 -13.53 -1.58 13.47
N PRO A 4 -12.28 -2.00 13.72
CA PRO A 4 -11.29 -2.19 12.67
C PRO A 4 -11.75 -3.25 11.68
N THR A 5 -11.49 -3.01 10.39
CA THR A 5 -11.86 -3.93 9.32
C THR A 5 -10.92 -5.13 9.33
N LEU A 6 -11.46 -6.34 9.36
CA LEU A 6 -10.66 -7.56 9.32
C LEU A 6 -10.07 -7.76 7.92
N VAL A 7 -8.75 -7.76 7.83
CA VAL A 7 -7.99 -8.01 6.60
C VAL A 7 -7.25 -9.32 6.76
N LEU A 8 -7.45 -10.26 5.82
CA LEU A 8 -6.71 -11.51 5.81
C LEU A 8 -5.37 -11.30 5.10
N SER A 9 -4.28 -11.75 5.74
CA SER A 9 -2.98 -11.86 5.09
C SER A 9 -3.04 -12.88 3.95
N LYS A 10 -2.14 -12.74 2.98
CA LYS A 10 -1.96 -13.71 1.89
C LYS A 10 -1.73 -15.12 2.43
N ASP A 11 -0.94 -15.28 3.48
CA ASP A 11 -0.64 -16.57 4.09
C ASP A 11 -1.87 -17.19 4.77
N ASP A 12 -2.71 -16.37 5.39
CA ASP A 12 -3.96 -16.82 6.01
C ASP A 12 -4.99 -17.20 4.95
N SER A 13 -5.02 -16.47 3.83
CA SER A 13 -5.88 -16.78 2.69
C SER A 13 -5.50 -18.11 2.01
N LEU A 14 -4.20 -18.44 1.98
CA LEU A 14 -3.65 -19.69 1.43
C LEU A 14 -3.98 -20.88 2.32
N LYS A 15 -3.79 -20.74 3.64
CA LYS A 15 -4.14 -21.78 4.64
C LYS A 15 -5.62 -22.10 4.60
N ALA A 16 -6.46 -21.10 4.38
CA ALA A 16 -7.87 -21.26 4.14
C ALA A 16 -8.17 -21.64 2.68
N TYR A 17 -7.59 -22.75 2.17
CA TYR A 17 -7.61 -23.34 0.81
C TYR A 17 -8.86 -23.10 -0.07
N ARG A 18 -10.02 -22.79 0.51
CA ARG A 18 -11.27 -22.43 -0.17
C ARG A 18 -11.36 -20.95 -0.60
N LEU A 19 -10.62 -20.03 0.04
CA LEU A 19 -10.75 -18.60 -0.23
C LEU A 19 -10.24 -18.24 -1.62
N GLN A 20 -9.09 -18.75 -2.06
CA GLN A 20 -8.57 -18.44 -3.41
C GLN A 20 -9.48 -18.93 -4.53
N SER A 21 -10.03 -20.15 -4.40
CA SER A 21 -11.00 -20.68 -5.38
C SER A 21 -12.33 -19.92 -5.36
N LEU A 22 -12.76 -19.42 -4.20
CA LEU A 22 -13.94 -18.56 -4.08
C LEU A 22 -13.72 -17.15 -4.65
N LEU A 23 -12.54 -16.56 -4.45
CA LEU A 23 -12.17 -15.24 -4.96
C LEU A 23 -12.06 -15.24 -6.50
N ASN A 24 -11.56 -16.33 -7.07
CA ASN A 24 -11.41 -16.50 -8.52
C ASN A 24 -12.69 -16.96 -9.23
N SER A 25 -13.79 -17.14 -8.50
CA SER A 25 -15.07 -17.54 -9.11
C SER A 25 -15.68 -16.37 -9.91
N PRO A 26 -16.19 -16.58 -11.13
CA PRO A 26 -16.82 -15.52 -11.93
C PRO A 26 -18.07 -14.91 -11.28
N LYS A 27 -18.59 -15.54 -10.22
CA LYS A 27 -19.73 -15.04 -9.44
C LYS A 27 -19.31 -14.08 -8.31
N THR A 28 -18.02 -13.91 -8.06
CA THR A 28 -17.50 -13.09 -6.96
C THR A 28 -17.09 -11.73 -7.52
N LYS A 29 -17.74 -10.65 -7.07
CA LYS A 29 -17.40 -9.29 -7.48
C LYS A 29 -16.32 -8.77 -6.54
N CYS A 30 -15.12 -8.58 -7.07
CA CYS A 30 -13.97 -8.09 -6.33
C CYS A 30 -13.55 -6.72 -6.84
N GLN A 31 -13.24 -5.80 -5.92
CA GLN A 31 -12.66 -4.49 -6.23
C GLN A 31 -11.24 -4.44 -5.70
N LEU A 32 -10.33 -3.90 -6.50
CA LEU A 32 -8.96 -3.64 -6.07
C LEU A 32 -8.92 -2.29 -5.33
N LYS A 33 -8.30 -2.28 -4.14
CA LYS A 33 -8.03 -1.07 -3.37
C LYS A 33 -6.54 -0.98 -3.09
N SER A 34 -5.98 0.22 -3.13
CA SER A 34 -4.59 0.46 -2.74
C SER A 34 -4.50 1.49 -1.64
N LEU A 35 -3.57 1.29 -0.72
CA LEU A 35 -3.20 2.23 0.31
C LEU A 35 -1.71 2.53 0.18
N SER A 36 -1.36 3.80 -0.02
CA SER A 36 0.03 4.26 0.04
C SER A 36 0.35 4.68 1.48
N GLN A 37 1.40 4.10 2.06
CA GLN A 37 1.89 4.41 3.39
C GLN A 37 3.39 4.72 3.29
N PHE A 38 3.98 5.25 4.36
CA PHE A 38 5.44 5.39 4.47
C PHE A 38 5.92 4.43 5.56
N GLU A 39 6.90 3.60 5.20
CA GLU A 39 7.61 2.76 6.15
C GLU A 39 8.87 3.52 6.59
N CYS A 40 8.91 3.94 7.85
CA CYS A 40 9.99 4.75 8.39
C CYS A 40 10.84 3.93 9.36
N SER A 41 12.17 3.92 9.15
CA SER A 41 13.15 3.40 10.10
C SER A 41 13.90 4.55 10.78
N PHE A 42 14.27 4.35 12.04
CA PHE A 42 15.10 5.26 12.81
C PHE A 42 16.46 4.63 13.08
N ASP A 43 17.51 5.23 12.53
CA ASP A 43 18.89 4.77 12.66
C ASP A 43 19.74 5.85 13.34
N GLY A 44 19.73 5.84 14.68
CA GLY A 44 20.70 6.56 15.51
C GLY A 44 20.77 8.08 15.32
N GLY A 45 19.73 8.71 14.76
CA GLY A 45 19.68 10.13 14.46
C GLY A 45 19.16 10.46 13.06
N LEU A 46 19.16 9.49 12.15
CA LEU A 46 18.52 9.62 10.84
C LEU A 46 17.16 8.91 10.80
N TYR A 47 16.18 9.58 10.20
CA TYR A 47 14.89 8.99 9.84
C TYR A 47 14.87 8.72 8.34
N THR A 48 14.72 7.46 7.95
CA THR A 48 14.58 7.07 6.54
C THR A 48 13.17 6.57 6.32
N CYS A 49 12.38 7.29 5.51
CA CYS A 49 11.01 6.90 5.17
C CYS A 49 10.93 6.50 3.70
N VAL A 50 10.48 5.28 3.42
CA VAL A 50 10.30 4.78 2.07
C VAL A 50 8.80 4.63 1.78
N PRO A 51 8.29 5.16 0.64
CA PRO A 51 6.90 4.96 0.27
C PRO A 51 6.66 3.47 -0.02
N PHE A 52 5.59 2.94 0.55
CA PHE A 52 5.18 1.55 0.42
C PHE A 52 3.69 1.46 0.07
N LYS A 53 3.37 0.75 -1.02
CA LYS A 53 1.99 0.54 -1.46
C LYS A 53 1.50 -0.83 -1.02
N ARG A 54 0.41 -0.85 -0.25
CA ARG A 54 -0.35 -2.06 0.07
C ARG A 54 -1.55 -2.18 -0.85
N VAL A 55 -1.82 -3.39 -1.32
CA VAL A 55 -2.93 -3.65 -2.23
C VAL A 55 -3.84 -4.70 -1.62
N PHE A 56 -5.14 -4.41 -1.66
CA PHE A 56 -6.19 -5.23 -1.09
C PHE A 56 -7.21 -5.58 -2.16
N GLN A 57 -7.71 -6.80 -2.08
CA GLN A 57 -8.83 -7.26 -2.87
C GLN A 57 -10.05 -7.35 -1.96
N ASP A 58 -11.07 -6.56 -2.27
CA ASP A 58 -12.29 -6.43 -1.51
C ASP A 58 -13.43 -7.12 -2.27
N CYS A 59 -13.81 -8.30 -1.79
CA CYS A 59 -14.73 -9.19 -2.49
C CYS A 59 -16.04 -9.36 -1.73
N ILE A 60 -17.13 -9.35 -2.48
CA ILE A 60 -18.45 -9.70 -1.97
C ILE A 60 -18.71 -11.17 -2.33
N MET A 61 -18.76 -12.01 -1.30
CA MET A 61 -19.04 -13.45 -1.43
C MET A 61 -20.53 -13.69 -1.71
N LYS A 62 -20.87 -14.88 -2.23
CA LYS A 62 -22.26 -15.26 -2.57
C LYS A 62 -23.25 -15.16 -1.40
N ASN A 63 -22.77 -15.32 -0.17
CA ASN A 63 -23.56 -15.18 1.05
C ASN A 63 -23.72 -13.72 1.53
N GLY A 64 -23.32 -12.74 0.71
CA GLY A 64 -23.35 -11.32 1.05
C GLY A 64 -22.25 -10.87 2.01
N LYS A 65 -21.38 -11.78 2.48
CA LYS A 65 -20.27 -11.42 3.36
C LYS A 65 -19.16 -10.74 2.55
N ARG A 66 -18.68 -9.62 3.07
CA ARG A 66 -17.54 -8.90 2.54
C ARG A 66 -16.25 -9.52 3.09
N GLN A 67 -15.33 -9.85 2.20
CA GLN A 67 -14.03 -10.39 2.54
C GLN A 67 -12.95 -9.50 1.94
N VAL A 68 -12.07 -8.97 2.79
CA VAL A 68 -10.89 -8.22 2.36
C VAL A 68 -9.67 -9.11 2.51
N VAL A 69 -8.89 -9.21 1.45
CA VAL A 69 -7.65 -10.00 1.41
C VAL A 69 -6.51 -9.10 0.95
N GLU A 70 -5.41 -9.11 1.68
CA GLU A 70 -4.19 -8.46 1.23
C GLU A 70 -3.54 -9.27 0.12
N VAL A 71 -3.36 -8.63 -1.03
CA VAL A 71 -2.75 -9.19 -2.24
C VAL A 71 -1.44 -8.49 -2.60
N THR A 72 -0.87 -7.75 -1.64
CA THR A 72 0.47 -7.16 -1.76
C THR A 72 1.48 -8.26 -2.08
N ASP A 73 2.27 -8.06 -3.13
CA ASP A 73 3.30 -8.97 -3.59
C ASP A 73 4.65 -8.25 -3.73
N LYS A 74 5.75 -9.02 -3.79
CA LYS A 74 7.10 -8.48 -4.03
C LYS A 74 7.16 -7.68 -5.32
N ASN A 75 6.29 -7.99 -6.28
CA ASN A 75 6.20 -7.27 -7.54
C ASN A 75 5.29 -6.03 -7.48
N THR A 76 4.43 -5.89 -6.46
CA THR A 76 3.52 -4.74 -6.31
C THR A 76 4.28 -3.42 -6.16
N ASN A 77 5.46 -3.49 -5.55
CA ASN A 77 6.37 -2.36 -5.40
C ASN A 77 7.62 -2.50 -6.29
N LYS A 78 7.74 -3.56 -7.13
CA LYS A 78 8.82 -3.62 -8.13
C LYS A 78 8.42 -2.76 -9.32
N LEU A 79 9.12 -1.62 -9.40
CA LEU A 79 9.28 -0.80 -10.59
C LEU A 79 8.01 -0.05 -11.02
N GLN A 80 7.70 0.99 -10.25
CA GLN A 80 7.43 2.31 -10.82
C GLN A 80 8.19 3.38 -10.01
N PHE A 81 9.51 3.19 -9.82
CA PHE A 81 10.39 4.35 -9.95
C PHE A 81 10.38 4.76 -11.44
N GLU A 82 9.20 5.13 -11.96
CA GLU A 82 9.17 6.12 -13.04
C GLU A 82 9.98 7.25 -12.45
N GLY A 83 11.15 7.53 -13.02
CA GLY A 83 12.11 8.48 -12.44
C GLY A 83 11.50 9.85 -12.12
N ASP A 84 10.28 10.12 -12.59
CA ASP A 84 9.47 11.28 -12.28
C ASP A 84 9.12 11.46 -10.79
N GLU A 85 8.77 10.40 -10.04
CA GLU A 85 8.40 10.57 -8.62
C GLU A 85 9.61 10.89 -7.75
N ALA A 86 10.71 10.15 -7.92
CA ALA A 86 11.97 10.44 -7.24
C ALA A 86 12.53 11.82 -7.62
N LYS A 87 12.41 12.22 -8.89
CA LYS A 87 12.74 13.57 -9.35
C LYS A 87 11.85 14.63 -8.71
N ARG A 88 10.53 14.37 -8.56
CA ARG A 88 9.62 15.28 -7.84
C ARG A 88 10.06 15.46 -6.39
N PHE A 89 10.37 14.38 -5.68
CA PHE A 89 10.88 14.46 -4.32
C PHE A 89 12.17 15.28 -4.21
N LEU A 90 13.16 15.01 -5.08
CA LEU A 90 14.42 15.77 -5.11
C LEU A 90 14.22 17.24 -5.46
N ASN A 91 13.31 17.54 -6.39
CA ASN A 91 12.98 18.92 -6.76
C ASN A 91 12.28 19.67 -5.62
N ILE A 92 11.40 18.99 -4.87
CA ILE A 92 10.73 19.57 -3.71
C ILE A 92 11.75 19.87 -2.60
N GLU A 93 12.67 18.96 -2.30
CA GLU A 93 13.75 19.22 -1.34
C GLU A 93 14.63 20.40 -1.76
N ALA A 94 15.02 20.47 -3.04
CA ALA A 94 15.82 21.57 -3.56
C ALA A 94 15.09 22.92 -3.44
N ASN A 95 13.77 22.94 -3.68
CA ASN A 95 12.97 24.15 -3.52
C ASN A 95 12.80 24.54 -2.05
N LEU A 96 12.61 23.58 -1.15
CA LEU A 96 12.53 23.85 0.29
C LEU A 96 13.82 24.46 0.82
N ARG A 97 15.00 23.93 0.43
CA ARG A 97 16.29 24.50 0.82
C ARG A 97 16.42 25.97 0.41
N LYS A 98 16.04 26.30 -0.83
CA LYS A 98 16.05 27.69 -1.33
C LYS A 98 15.12 28.62 -0.55
N LEU A 99 13.95 28.12 -0.12
CA LEU A 99 13.04 28.92 0.71
C LEU A 99 13.66 29.23 2.08
N TYR A 100 14.28 28.24 2.72
CA TYR A 100 14.97 28.45 4.00
C TYR A 100 16.17 29.40 3.89
N GLU A 101 16.92 29.35 2.78
CA GLU A 101 18.02 30.28 2.51
C GLU A 101 17.54 31.72 2.28
N ASN A 102 16.37 31.90 1.65
CA ASN A 102 15.80 33.24 1.42
C ASN A 102 15.11 33.83 2.66
N ASP A 103 14.61 33.01 3.58
CA ASP A 103 14.00 33.45 4.85
C ASP A 103 15.04 33.89 5.90
N THR A 104 16.34 33.71 5.61
CA THR A 104 17.45 34.08 6.52
C THR A 104 18.15 35.39 6.16
N GLU A 105 17.68 36.12 5.13
CA GLU A 105 18.00 37.53 4.83
C GLU A 105 16.87 38.46 5.28
#